data_AF-A0A421GYB5-F1
#
_entry.id   AF-A0A421GYB5-F1
#
_cell.length_a   1.000
_cell.length_b   1.000
_cell.length_c   1.000
_cell.angle_alpha   90.00
_cell.angle_beta   90.00
_cell.angle_gamma   90.00
#
_symmetry.space_group_name_H-M   'P 1'
#
loop_
_entity.id
_entity.type
_entity.pdbx_description
1 polymer ?
#
loop_
_entity_poly.entity_id
_entity_poly.type
_entity_poly.pdbx_seq_one_letter_code
_entity_poly.pdbx_strand_id
1 'polypeptide(L)'
;MDEEEKLAFFLEWCDPQSGQKKEYIMHYHGDNTVELVERKTKKLFLKRIHIPTVTLEGLYIGGSINVYSRQLTIVEAANEFTRQMLQQREAKAVFVITPNGYAHIGRTIQLIEASGLSVRNLRMVLLQRAHLATLQTFEGIVDINGLLGDASVLVEVRQPTSKKFQDARMKLKTEGLEEVVLIAEHGLEVFKPGPNLADPFPTTAVLDNCTLCLIRPRILREARAGEIVDAILTAGFEVSALKLVHLQMNEADELFQIYKGVVRQYHVRITSTT
;
A
#
# COMPACT_ATOMS: atom_id res chain seq x y z
N MET A 1 -10.07 7.89 33.99
CA MET A 1 -9.14 7.88 32.84
C MET A 1 -9.68 6.83 31.92
N ASP A 2 -10.51 7.28 31.00
CA ASP A 2 -11.67 6.53 30.52
C ASP A 2 -11.24 5.35 29.64
N GLU A 3 -11.86 4.19 29.83
CA GLU A 3 -11.59 2.99 29.02
C GLU A 3 -11.93 3.21 27.52
N GLU A 4 -12.65 4.28 27.20
CA GLU A 4 -13.10 4.65 25.86
C GLU A 4 -11.99 5.13 24.93
N GLU A 5 -10.86 5.62 25.44
CA GLU A 5 -9.73 6.14 24.61
C GLU A 5 -8.58 5.13 24.42
N LYS A 6 -8.79 3.85 24.71
CA LYS A 6 -7.76 2.81 24.55
C LYS A 6 -7.88 2.09 23.21
N LEU A 7 -6.75 1.84 22.55
CA LEU A 7 -6.72 1.05 21.32
C LEU A 7 -6.98 -0.43 21.65
N ALA A 8 -8.01 -1.01 21.04
CA ALA A 8 -8.44 -2.36 21.29
C ALA A 8 -8.84 -3.08 19.99
N PHE A 9 -8.36 -4.31 19.80
CA PHE A 9 -8.53 -5.10 18.59
C PHE A 9 -9.05 -6.50 18.92
N PHE A 10 -9.96 -7.04 18.11
CA PHE A 10 -10.31 -8.45 18.17
C PHE A 10 -9.31 -9.26 17.34
N LEU A 11 -8.75 -10.29 17.96
CA LEU A 11 -7.76 -11.18 17.39
C LEU A 11 -8.32 -12.61 17.31
N GLU A 12 -7.97 -13.33 16.26
CA GLU A 12 -8.21 -14.76 16.13
C GLU A 12 -6.88 -15.51 16.07
N TRP A 13 -6.79 -16.61 16.81
CA TRP A 13 -5.69 -17.56 16.71
C TRP A 13 -6.27 -18.95 16.42
N CYS A 14 -5.82 -19.55 15.32
CA CYS A 14 -6.11 -20.94 15.01
C CYS A 14 -5.05 -21.83 15.67
N ASP A 15 -5.46 -22.68 16.60
CA ASP A 15 -4.57 -23.62 17.27
C ASP A 15 -4.10 -24.69 16.28
N PRO A 16 -2.79 -24.81 15.98
CA PRO A 16 -2.28 -25.75 14.99
C PRO A 16 -2.45 -27.22 15.39
N GLN A 17 -2.63 -27.51 16.69
CA GLN A 17 -2.79 -28.89 17.17
C GLN A 17 -4.23 -29.36 17.18
N SER A 18 -5.15 -28.46 17.57
CA SER A 18 -6.58 -28.81 17.75
C SER A 18 -7.48 -28.30 16.62
N GLY A 19 -6.97 -27.43 15.74
CA GLY A 19 -7.77 -26.72 14.73
C GLY A 19 -8.80 -25.75 15.32
N GLN A 20 -8.80 -25.57 16.64
CA GLN A 20 -9.77 -24.71 17.32
C GLN A 20 -9.40 -23.24 17.16
N LYS A 21 -10.39 -22.43 16.81
CA LYS A 21 -10.28 -20.98 16.76
C LYS A 21 -10.50 -20.40 18.16
N LYS A 22 -9.48 -19.71 18.68
CA LYS A 22 -9.56 -18.95 19.92
C LYS A 22 -9.59 -17.47 19.61
N GLU A 23 -10.48 -16.76 20.29
CA GLU A 23 -10.70 -15.34 20.09
C GLU A 23 -10.18 -14.55 21.30
N TYR A 24 -9.42 -13.51 21.01
CA TYR A 24 -8.80 -12.64 22.01
C TYR A 24 -9.17 -11.18 21.75
N ILE A 25 -9.10 -10.38 22.81
CA ILE A 25 -9.14 -8.92 22.77
C ILE A 25 -7.74 -8.46 23.11
N MET A 26 -7.13 -7.70 22.22
CA MET A 26 -5.85 -7.07 22.46
C MET A 26 -6.03 -5.61 22.82
N HIS A 27 -5.48 -5.19 23.95
CA HIS A 27 -5.31 -3.79 24.29
C HIS A 27 -3.89 -3.34 23.92
N TYR A 28 -3.76 -2.29 23.14
CA TYR A 28 -2.49 -1.70 22.73
C TYR A 28 -2.30 -0.34 23.41
N HIS A 29 -1.16 -0.15 24.08
CA HIS A 29 -0.94 1.04 24.93
C HIS A 29 -0.03 2.12 24.32
N GLY A 30 0.35 2.01 23.04
CA GLY A 30 1.16 3.03 22.36
C GLY A 30 2.67 2.80 22.39
N ASP A 31 3.19 2.23 23.48
CA ASP A 31 4.60 1.95 23.76
C ASP A 31 5.05 0.54 23.32
N ASN A 32 4.46 0.05 22.23
CA ASN A 32 4.59 -1.33 21.74
C ASN A 32 4.27 -2.38 22.81
N THR A 33 3.50 -2.02 23.85
CA THR A 33 3.00 -2.99 24.81
C THR A 33 1.59 -3.43 24.49
N VAL A 34 1.35 -4.72 24.69
CA VAL A 34 0.08 -5.37 24.42
C VAL A 34 -0.38 -6.19 25.63
N GLU A 35 -1.69 -6.22 25.85
CA GLU A 35 -2.36 -7.07 26.82
C GLU A 35 -3.42 -7.89 26.10
N LEU A 36 -3.54 -9.19 26.42
CA LEU A 36 -4.53 -10.09 25.80
C LEU A 36 -5.53 -10.61 26.82
N VAL A 37 -6.80 -10.49 26.47
CA VAL A 37 -7.94 -11.00 27.25
C VAL A 37 -8.73 -11.97 26.37
N GLU A 38 -9.17 -13.10 26.90
CA GLU A 38 -10.04 -14.01 26.15
C GLU A 38 -11.40 -13.36 25.88
N ARG A 39 -11.88 -13.42 24.63
CA ARG A 39 -13.13 -12.73 24.23
C ARG A 39 -14.36 -13.26 24.98
N LYS A 40 -14.46 -14.58 25.12
CA LYS A 40 -15.64 -15.27 25.70
C LYS A 40 -15.66 -15.24 27.22
N THR A 41 -14.53 -15.56 27.85
CA THR A 41 -14.44 -15.70 29.31
C THR A 41 -14.12 -14.39 30.00
N LYS A 42 -13.65 -13.39 29.24
CA LYS A 42 -13.09 -12.12 29.75
C LYS A 42 -11.95 -12.32 30.75
N LYS A 43 -11.36 -13.53 30.80
CA LYS A 43 -10.21 -13.82 31.64
C LYS A 43 -8.95 -13.29 30.99
N LEU A 44 -8.07 -12.73 31.81
CA LEU A 44 -6.76 -12.30 31.38
C LEU A 44 -5.97 -13.51 30.87
N PHE A 45 -5.58 -13.46 29.60
CA PHE A 45 -4.75 -14.49 28.97
C PHE A 45 -3.28 -14.13 29.08
N LEU A 46 -2.95 -12.86 28.80
CA LEU A 46 -1.60 -12.34 28.85
C LEU A 46 -1.60 -10.94 29.45
N LYS A 47 -0.85 -10.77 30.53
CA LYS A 47 -0.57 -9.47 31.15
C LYS A 47 0.17 -8.56 30.15
N ARG A 48 0.08 -7.25 30.37
CA ARG A 48 0.80 -6.24 29.58
C ARG A 48 2.28 -6.61 29.42
N ILE A 49 2.72 -6.77 28.18
CA ILE A 49 4.12 -7.05 27.82
C ILE A 49 4.57 -6.19 26.66
N HIS A 50 5.86 -5.88 26.61
CA HIS A 50 6.46 -5.17 25.48
C HIS A 50 6.82 -6.14 24.36
N ILE A 51 6.35 -5.89 23.14
CA ILE A 51 6.66 -6.66 21.94
C ILE A 51 7.17 -5.71 20.86
N PRO A 52 8.50 -5.62 20.64
CA PRO A 52 9.10 -4.65 19.70
C PRO A 52 8.56 -4.76 18.27
N THR A 53 8.18 -5.97 17.86
CA THR A 53 7.67 -6.25 16.50
C THR A 53 6.23 -5.76 16.29
N VAL A 54 5.49 -5.43 17.35
CA VAL A 54 4.12 -4.92 17.24
C VAL A 54 4.20 -3.40 17.28
N THR A 55 4.27 -2.80 16.10
CA THR A 55 4.19 -1.35 15.93
C THR A 55 2.77 -0.96 15.55
N LEU A 56 2.40 0.25 15.96
CA LEU A 56 1.10 0.82 15.64
C LEU A 56 0.86 0.89 14.11
N GLU A 57 1.90 1.06 13.28
CA GLU A 57 1.79 1.05 11.81
C GLU A 57 1.49 -0.34 11.21
N GLY A 58 1.90 -1.40 11.90
CA GLY A 58 1.63 -2.79 11.52
C GLY A 58 0.25 -3.29 11.95
N LEU A 59 -0.51 -2.50 12.72
CA LEU A 59 -1.85 -2.84 13.18
C LEU A 59 -2.90 -2.38 12.16
N TYR A 60 -3.37 -3.32 11.34
CA TYR A 60 -4.47 -3.13 10.39
C TYR A 60 -5.33 -4.39 10.30
N ILE A 61 -6.56 -4.27 9.80
CA ILE A 61 -7.51 -5.38 9.68
C ILE A 61 -6.97 -6.43 8.69
N GLY A 62 -6.97 -7.70 9.11
CA GLY A 62 -6.39 -8.82 8.38
C GLY A 62 -4.88 -8.97 8.55
N GLY A 63 -4.19 -8.01 9.18
CA GLY A 63 -2.78 -8.15 9.55
C GLY A 63 -2.58 -9.18 10.66
N SER A 64 -1.39 -9.78 10.73
CA SER A 64 -1.06 -10.73 11.79
C SER A 64 0.08 -10.23 12.67
N ILE A 65 -0.02 -10.48 13.97
CA ILE A 65 1.00 -10.19 14.96
C ILE A 65 1.50 -11.48 15.61
N ASN A 66 2.77 -11.50 15.97
CA ASN A 66 3.37 -12.65 16.67
C ASN A 66 3.50 -12.34 18.15
N VAL A 67 2.88 -13.18 18.99
CA VAL A 67 2.96 -13.10 20.45
C VAL A 67 3.35 -14.47 20.99
N TYR A 68 4.53 -14.59 21.61
CA TYR A 68 5.10 -15.85 22.14
C TYR A 68 4.91 -17.06 21.21
N SER A 69 5.35 -16.92 19.96
CA SER A 69 5.27 -17.97 18.92
C SER A 69 3.85 -18.34 18.47
N ARG A 70 2.85 -17.51 18.79
CA ARG A 70 1.50 -17.60 18.21
C ARG A 70 1.28 -16.44 17.25
N GLN A 71 0.91 -16.76 16.01
CA GLN A 71 0.51 -15.78 15.02
C GLN A 71 -0.99 -15.51 15.19
N LEU A 72 -1.33 -14.34 15.72
CA LEU A 72 -2.70 -13.89 15.88
C LEU A 72 -3.08 -12.96 14.73
N THR A 73 -4.23 -13.18 14.12
CA THR A 73 -4.74 -12.34 13.04
C THR A 73 -5.71 -11.32 13.60
N ILE A 74 -5.53 -10.06 13.22
CA ILE A 74 -6.43 -8.95 13.56
C ILE A 74 -7.68 -9.07 12.72
N VAL A 75 -8.80 -9.33 13.36
CA VAL A 75 -10.09 -9.53 12.69
C VAL A 75 -10.82 -8.21 12.50
N GLU A 76 -10.93 -7.41 13.56
CA GLU A 76 -11.69 -6.15 13.54
C GLU A 76 -11.33 -5.26 14.76
N ALA A 77 -11.83 -4.01 14.77
CA ALA A 77 -11.72 -3.11 15.92
C ALA A 77 -12.65 -3.54 17.06
N ALA A 78 -12.14 -3.53 18.30
CA ALA A 78 -12.93 -3.93 19.47
C ALA A 78 -13.77 -2.78 20.09
N ASN A 79 -13.49 -1.52 19.72
CA ASN A 79 -14.27 -0.36 20.14
C ASN A 79 -14.39 0.69 19.01
N GLU A 80 -15.29 1.65 19.21
CA GLU A 80 -15.55 2.69 18.21
C GLU A 80 -14.35 3.64 18.03
N PHE A 81 -13.63 3.97 19.10
CA PHE A 81 -12.41 4.77 19.03
C PHE A 81 -11.36 4.14 18.10
N THR A 82 -11.07 2.85 18.27
CA THR A 82 -10.14 2.13 17.38
C THR A 82 -10.69 2.01 15.97
N ARG A 83 -12.01 1.87 15.81
CA ARG A 83 -12.65 1.83 14.49
C ARG A 83 -12.48 3.15 13.75
N GLN A 84 -12.75 4.29 14.40
CA GLN A 84 -12.55 5.61 13.82
C GLN A 84 -11.07 5.87 13.52
N MET A 85 -10.17 5.47 14.42
CA MET A 85 -8.72 5.59 14.22
C MET A 85 -8.21 4.74 13.05
N LEU A 86 -8.70 3.50 12.91
CA LEU A 86 -8.41 2.65 11.75
C LEU A 86 -8.98 3.22 10.47
N GLN A 87 -10.21 3.74 10.49
CA GLN A 87 -10.82 4.40 9.32
C GLN A 87 -10.01 5.64 8.89
N GLN A 88 -9.58 6.48 9.84
CA GLN A 88 -8.71 7.63 9.57
C GLN A 88 -7.36 7.20 8.99
N ARG A 89 -6.85 6.02 9.36
CA ARG A 89 -5.59 5.47 8.82
C ARG A 89 -5.73 4.71 7.52
N GLU A 90 -6.91 4.19 7.25
CA GLU A 90 -7.28 3.57 6.00
C GLU A 90 -7.67 4.60 4.94
N ALA A 91 -7.73 5.88 5.30
CA ALA A 91 -7.83 6.97 4.35
C ALA A 91 -6.73 6.80 3.28
N LYS A 92 -7.16 6.86 2.04
CA LYS A 92 -6.36 6.64 0.85
C LYS A 92 -6.63 7.82 -0.05
N ALA A 93 -5.59 8.29 -0.71
CA ALA A 93 -5.74 9.25 -1.79
C ALA A 93 -5.08 8.67 -3.05
N VAL A 94 -5.57 9.08 -4.21
CA VAL A 94 -5.01 8.69 -5.50
C VAL A 94 -4.55 9.93 -6.24
N PHE A 95 -3.28 9.92 -6.63
CA PHE A 95 -2.72 10.87 -7.57
C PHE A 95 -2.78 10.24 -8.96
N VAL A 96 -3.38 10.95 -9.90
CA VAL A 96 -3.53 10.51 -11.29
C VAL A 96 -2.67 11.41 -12.15
N ILE A 97 -1.58 10.85 -12.64
CA ILE A 97 -0.70 11.50 -13.61
C ILE A 97 -1.37 11.32 -14.97
N THR A 98 -1.76 12.43 -15.59
CA THR A 98 -2.35 12.44 -16.92
C THR A 98 -1.32 12.00 -17.96
N PRO A 99 -1.74 11.61 -19.18
CA PRO A 99 -0.78 11.24 -20.21
C PRO A 99 0.24 12.34 -20.55
N ASN A 100 -0.18 13.62 -20.45
CA ASN A 100 0.72 14.77 -20.63
C ASN A 100 1.81 14.85 -19.53
N GLY A 101 1.57 14.25 -18.37
CA GLY A 101 2.52 14.17 -17.25
C GLY A 101 3.51 13.00 -17.34
N TYR A 102 3.52 12.22 -18.43
CA TYR A 102 4.36 11.04 -18.59
C TYR A 102 5.86 11.32 -18.32
N ALA A 103 6.38 12.41 -18.86
CA ALA A 103 7.78 12.80 -18.67
C ALA A 103 8.12 13.12 -17.20
N HIS A 104 7.11 13.38 -16.38
CA HIS A 104 7.26 13.80 -14.98
C HIS A 104 6.88 12.71 -13.97
N ILE A 105 6.67 11.45 -14.40
CA ILE A 105 6.28 10.37 -13.48
C ILE A 105 7.26 10.25 -12.31
N GLY A 106 8.56 10.20 -12.59
CA GLY A 106 9.61 10.09 -11.57
C GLY A 106 9.60 11.28 -10.62
N ARG A 107 9.57 12.51 -11.15
CA ARG A 107 9.48 13.74 -10.37
C ARG A 107 8.23 13.79 -9.49
N THR A 108 7.05 13.45 -10.01
CA THR A 108 5.80 13.43 -9.25
C THR A 108 5.87 12.44 -8.09
N ILE A 109 6.36 11.23 -8.32
CA ILE A 109 6.52 10.22 -7.25
C ILE A 109 7.50 10.74 -6.19
N GLN A 110 8.61 11.34 -6.60
CA GLN A 110 9.60 11.91 -5.69
C GLN A 110 9.00 13.02 -4.80
N LEU A 111 8.14 13.89 -5.36
CA LEU A 111 7.47 14.94 -4.59
C LEU A 111 6.47 14.37 -3.58
N ILE A 112 5.72 13.34 -3.97
CA ILE A 112 4.81 12.60 -3.08
C ILE A 112 5.60 11.97 -1.92
N GLU A 113 6.69 11.28 -2.25
CA GLU A 113 7.62 10.66 -1.30
C GLU A 113 8.24 11.71 -0.35
N ALA A 114 8.69 12.85 -0.88
CA ALA A 114 9.28 13.95 -0.11
C ALA A 114 8.29 14.65 0.84
N SER A 115 6.99 14.52 0.63
CA SER A 115 5.93 14.96 1.56
C SER A 115 5.63 13.94 2.67
N GLY A 116 6.37 12.83 2.69
CA GLY A 116 6.22 11.77 3.69
C GLY A 116 4.94 10.96 3.51
N LEU A 117 4.42 10.91 2.28
CA LEU A 117 3.33 10.02 1.87
C LEU A 117 3.94 8.70 1.39
N SER A 118 3.44 7.59 1.93
CA SER A 118 3.88 6.26 1.51
C SER A 118 3.01 5.76 0.36
N VAL A 119 3.65 5.43 -0.77
CA VAL A 119 3.00 4.80 -1.92
C VAL A 119 2.57 3.37 -1.54
N ARG A 120 1.28 3.07 -1.69
CA ARG A 120 0.68 1.76 -1.38
C ARG A 120 0.45 0.96 -2.65
N ASN A 121 -0.04 1.61 -3.71
CA ASN A 121 -0.25 1.00 -5.00
C ASN A 121 0.21 1.98 -6.08
N LEU A 122 0.73 1.44 -7.17
CA LEU A 122 1.18 2.23 -8.28
C LEU A 122 0.92 1.42 -9.55
N ARG A 123 0.26 2.02 -10.54
CA ARG A 123 -0.10 1.33 -11.76
C ARG A 123 -0.26 2.26 -12.94
N MET A 124 0.34 1.91 -14.07
CA MET A 124 0.04 2.50 -15.38
C MET A 124 -1.18 1.80 -15.98
N VAL A 125 -2.17 2.59 -16.42
CA VAL A 125 -3.48 2.09 -16.85
C VAL A 125 -3.96 2.86 -18.07
N LEU A 126 -4.70 2.18 -18.94
CA LEU A 126 -5.55 2.84 -19.92
C LEU A 126 -6.92 3.07 -19.27
N LEU A 127 -7.28 4.33 -19.05
CA LEU A 127 -8.56 4.65 -18.41
C LEU A 127 -9.71 4.43 -19.39
N GLN A 128 -10.82 3.92 -18.86
CA GLN A 128 -12.08 3.79 -19.59
C GLN A 128 -13.14 4.64 -18.90
N ARG A 129 -14.23 4.96 -19.61
CA ARG A 129 -15.33 5.75 -19.07
C ARG A 129 -15.92 5.16 -17.78
N ALA A 130 -15.95 3.84 -17.65
CA ALA A 130 -16.39 3.16 -16.43
C ALA A 130 -15.50 3.49 -15.22
N HIS A 131 -14.18 3.58 -15.41
CA HIS A 131 -13.22 3.91 -14.35
C HIS A 131 -13.34 5.37 -13.91
N LEU A 132 -13.63 6.28 -14.85
CA LEU A 132 -13.84 7.69 -14.54
C LEU A 132 -15.05 7.92 -13.63
N ALA A 133 -16.10 7.10 -13.76
CA ALA A 133 -17.26 7.16 -12.86
C ALA A 133 -16.89 6.83 -11.41
N THR A 134 -15.95 5.91 -11.19
CA THR A 134 -15.44 5.57 -9.85
C THR A 134 -14.48 6.62 -9.31
N LEU A 135 -13.88 7.42 -10.20
CA LEU A 135 -12.90 8.46 -9.90
C LEU A 135 -13.51 9.86 -9.66
N GLN A 136 -14.85 9.98 -9.63
CA GLN A 136 -15.65 11.24 -9.71
C GLN A 136 -15.39 12.34 -8.65
N THR A 137 -14.35 12.24 -7.81
CA THR A 137 -13.94 13.30 -6.88
C THR A 137 -12.56 13.82 -7.25
N PHE A 138 -12.37 14.25 -8.50
CA PHE A 138 -11.19 15.01 -8.89
C PHE A 138 -11.39 16.47 -8.53
N GLU A 139 -10.46 17.04 -7.77
CA GLU A 139 -10.31 18.49 -7.72
C GLU A 139 -9.43 18.94 -8.90
N GLY A 140 -10.03 19.57 -9.91
CA GLY A 140 -9.28 20.16 -11.04
C GLY A 140 -10.08 20.27 -12.35
N ILE A 141 -9.50 20.97 -13.34
CA ILE A 141 -9.99 20.97 -14.72
C ILE A 141 -9.57 19.64 -15.34
N VAL A 142 -10.54 18.78 -15.67
CA VAL A 142 -10.29 17.45 -16.23
C VAL A 142 -10.55 17.49 -17.72
N ASP A 143 -9.50 17.39 -18.54
CA ASP A 143 -9.68 16.98 -19.94
C ASP A 143 -9.94 15.47 -19.99
N ILE A 144 -11.23 15.13 -19.91
CA ILE A 144 -11.72 13.74 -19.94
C ILE A 144 -11.28 13.04 -21.24
N ASN A 145 -11.22 13.77 -22.35
CA ASN A 145 -10.83 13.17 -23.64
C ASN A 145 -9.34 12.89 -23.68
N GLY A 146 -8.51 13.79 -23.14
CA GLY A 146 -7.08 13.58 -22.98
C GLY A 146 -6.75 12.36 -22.10
N LEU A 147 -7.49 12.16 -21.00
CA LEU A 147 -7.30 11.01 -20.10
C LEU A 147 -7.65 9.65 -20.72
N LEU A 148 -8.58 9.63 -21.67
CA LEU A 148 -9.03 8.40 -22.35
C LEU A 148 -8.16 8.06 -23.57
N GLY A 149 -7.36 9.01 -24.05
CA GLY A 149 -6.58 8.86 -25.28
C GLY A 149 -5.32 8.01 -25.11
N ASP A 150 -4.74 7.97 -23.92
CA ASP A 150 -3.45 7.32 -23.68
C ASP A 150 -3.27 6.88 -22.21
N ALA A 151 -2.16 6.21 -21.91
CA ALA A 151 -1.87 5.64 -20.60
C ALA A 151 -1.68 6.72 -19.53
N SER A 152 -2.42 6.56 -18.43
CA SER A 152 -2.28 7.39 -17.22
C SER A 152 -1.62 6.58 -16.11
N VAL A 153 -0.91 7.24 -15.19
CA VAL A 153 -0.31 6.58 -14.03
C VAL A 153 -1.09 6.92 -12.78
N LEU A 154 -1.61 5.90 -12.12
CA LEU A 154 -2.30 6.00 -10.85
C LEU A 154 -1.34 5.68 -9.71
N VAL A 155 -1.28 6.56 -8.72
CA VAL A 155 -0.47 6.40 -7.52
C VAL A 155 -1.38 6.49 -6.30
N GLU A 156 -1.69 5.34 -5.70
CA GLU A 156 -2.44 5.27 -4.45
C GLU A 156 -1.47 5.44 -3.27
N VAL A 157 -1.73 6.45 -2.44
CA VAL A 157 -0.99 6.68 -1.20
C VAL A 157 -1.84 6.32 0.01
N ARG A 158 -1.17 5.87 1.08
CA ARG A 158 -1.82 5.80 2.40
C ARG A 158 -1.83 7.21 2.99
N GLN A 159 -3.01 7.72 3.34
CA GLN A 159 -3.19 9.06 3.87
C GLN A 159 -3.20 9.00 5.40
N PRO A 160 -2.24 9.65 6.10
CA PRO A 160 -2.25 9.66 7.56
C PRO A 160 -2.73 11.00 8.15
N THR A 161 -2.68 12.10 7.39
CA THR A 161 -3.00 13.46 7.91
C THR A 161 -3.20 14.46 6.78
N SER A 162 -4.22 15.32 6.89
CA SER A 162 -4.52 16.42 5.94
C SER A 162 -3.30 17.34 5.65
N LYS A 163 -2.40 17.54 6.63
CA LYS A 163 -1.18 18.36 6.49
C LYS A 163 -0.19 17.83 5.44
N LYS A 164 0.10 16.52 5.42
CA LYS A 164 1.03 15.92 4.44
C LYS A 164 0.49 16.00 3.02
N PHE A 165 -0.84 15.87 2.91
CA PHE A 165 -1.54 15.98 1.64
C PHE A 165 -1.51 17.41 1.08
N GLN A 166 -1.73 18.41 1.95
CA GLN A 166 -1.57 19.83 1.59
C GLN A 166 -0.12 20.17 1.21
N ASP A 167 0.87 19.63 1.91
CA ASP A 167 2.29 19.80 1.56
C ASP A 167 2.61 19.20 0.18
N ALA A 168 2.14 17.99 -0.12
CA ALA A 168 2.30 17.37 -1.44
C ALA A 168 1.68 18.24 -2.54
N ARG A 169 0.47 18.77 -2.31
CA ARG A 169 -0.20 19.67 -3.25
C ARG A 169 0.59 20.97 -3.46
N MET A 170 1.12 21.55 -2.38
CA MET A 170 1.94 22.76 -2.47
C MET A 170 3.20 22.53 -3.30
N LYS A 171 3.92 21.42 -3.06
CA LYS A 171 5.11 21.06 -3.83
C LYS A 171 4.82 20.83 -5.31
N LEU A 172 3.71 20.17 -5.64
CA LEU A 172 3.28 19.98 -7.04
C LEU A 172 3.00 21.33 -7.74
N LYS A 173 2.38 22.29 -7.02
CA LYS A 173 2.16 23.64 -7.55
C LYS A 173 3.45 24.40 -7.78
N THR A 174 4.41 24.33 -6.85
CA THR A 174 5.71 25.01 -6.97
C THR A 174 6.48 24.56 -8.21
N GLU A 175 6.34 23.28 -8.58
CA GLU A 175 7.00 22.68 -9.75
C GLU A 175 6.19 22.83 -11.05
N GLY A 176 5.01 23.46 -11.00
CA GLY A 176 4.15 23.66 -12.18
C GLY A 176 3.42 22.41 -12.66
N LEU A 177 3.30 21.37 -11.82
CA LEU A 177 2.69 20.08 -12.19
C LEU A 177 1.19 19.99 -11.88
N GLU A 178 0.55 21.12 -11.52
CA GLU A 178 -0.88 21.14 -11.13
C GLU A 178 -1.82 20.74 -12.28
N GLU A 179 -1.46 21.02 -13.54
CA GLU A 179 -2.29 20.67 -14.70
C GLU A 179 -2.15 19.20 -15.14
N VAL A 180 -1.03 18.56 -14.79
CA VAL A 180 -0.70 17.19 -15.20
C VAL A 180 -0.96 16.14 -14.13
N VAL A 181 -1.19 16.55 -12.87
CA VAL A 181 -1.50 15.64 -11.77
C VAL A 181 -2.86 15.99 -11.18
N LEU A 182 -3.82 15.09 -11.38
CA LEU A 182 -5.13 15.16 -10.75
C LEU A 182 -5.09 14.45 -9.40
N ILE A 183 -5.82 14.98 -8.43
CA ILE A 183 -5.84 14.43 -7.08
C ILE A 183 -7.27 14.00 -6.74
N ALA A 184 -7.43 12.76 -6.30
CA ALA A 184 -8.66 12.22 -5.74
C ALA A 184 -8.46 11.92 -4.25
N GLU A 185 -9.31 12.50 -3.40
CA GLU A 185 -9.21 12.39 -1.93
C GLU A 185 -9.67 11.02 -1.40
N HIS A 186 -10.32 10.22 -2.24
CA HIS A 186 -10.77 8.88 -1.88
C HIS A 186 -9.98 7.83 -2.66
N GLY A 187 -9.61 6.76 -1.97
CA GLY A 187 -8.96 5.61 -2.57
C GLY A 187 -9.84 4.95 -3.62
N LEU A 188 -9.20 4.39 -4.65
CA LEU A 188 -9.88 3.55 -5.61
C LEU A 188 -10.08 2.16 -5.02
N GLU A 189 -11.33 1.78 -4.73
CA GLU A 189 -11.68 0.39 -4.41
C GLU A 189 -11.35 -0.57 -5.57
N VAL A 190 -11.20 -0.04 -6.79
CA VAL A 190 -10.75 -0.77 -7.99
C VAL A 190 -9.35 -1.40 -7.81
N PHE A 191 -8.49 -0.87 -6.93
CA PHE A 191 -7.20 -1.49 -6.64
C PHE A 191 -7.28 -2.75 -5.76
N LYS A 192 -8.45 -3.05 -5.18
CA LYS A 192 -8.69 -4.32 -4.49
C LYS A 192 -9.34 -5.28 -5.49
N PRO A 193 -8.58 -6.16 -6.17
CA PRO A 193 -9.21 -7.23 -6.93
C PRO A 193 -10.04 -8.07 -5.96
N GLY A 194 -11.35 -8.14 -6.18
CA GLY A 194 -12.19 -9.12 -5.51
C GLY A 194 -11.73 -10.54 -5.88
N PRO A 195 -12.06 -11.57 -5.08
CA PRO A 195 -11.56 -12.93 -5.28
C PRO A 195 -11.91 -13.55 -6.64
N ASN A 196 -12.85 -12.97 -7.40
CA ASN A 196 -13.34 -13.50 -8.68
C ASN A 196 -13.50 -12.44 -9.79
N LEU A 197 -12.85 -11.27 -9.71
CA LEU A 197 -12.89 -10.28 -10.80
C LEU A 197 -11.59 -10.30 -11.62
N ALA A 198 -11.73 -10.31 -12.95
CA ALA A 198 -10.63 -10.05 -13.88
C ALA A 198 -9.93 -8.73 -13.51
N ASP A 199 -8.61 -8.65 -13.73
CA ASP A 199 -7.82 -7.45 -13.39
C ASP A 199 -8.49 -6.21 -14.03
N PRO A 200 -8.97 -5.24 -13.23
CA PRO A 200 -9.74 -4.10 -13.75
C PRO A 200 -8.91 -3.20 -14.67
N PHE A 201 -7.58 -3.31 -14.60
CA PHE A 201 -6.67 -2.59 -15.47
C PHE A 201 -5.79 -3.58 -16.22
N PRO A 202 -6.05 -3.82 -17.53
CA PRO A 202 -5.16 -4.64 -18.35
C PRO A 202 -3.77 -4.00 -18.45
N THR A 203 -2.76 -4.81 -18.73
CA THR A 203 -1.38 -4.33 -18.89
C THR A 203 -1.27 -3.38 -20.07
N THR A 204 -0.53 -2.28 -19.91
CA THR A 204 -0.17 -1.35 -20.99
C THR A 204 1.13 -1.74 -21.68
N ALA A 205 1.76 -2.86 -21.28
CA ALA A 205 3.06 -3.27 -21.81
C ALA A 205 2.98 -3.55 -23.31
N VAL A 206 3.86 -2.90 -24.08
CA VAL A 206 3.94 -3.07 -25.54
C VAL A 206 4.58 -4.41 -25.91
N LEU A 207 5.46 -4.94 -25.05
CA LEU A 207 6.16 -6.23 -25.23
C LEU A 207 7.00 -6.32 -26.52
N ASP A 208 7.45 -5.19 -27.04
CA ASP A 208 8.37 -5.10 -28.17
C ASP A 208 9.67 -4.39 -27.74
N ASN A 209 10.81 -5.01 -28.00
CA ASN A 209 12.16 -4.54 -27.62
C ASN A 209 12.26 -3.94 -26.19
N CYS A 210 11.60 -4.58 -25.23
CA CYS A 210 11.51 -4.09 -23.85
C CYS A 210 12.37 -4.89 -22.88
N THR A 211 12.68 -4.30 -21.73
CA THR A 211 13.33 -4.97 -20.59
C THR A 211 12.48 -4.84 -19.33
N LEU A 212 12.68 -5.76 -18.39
CA LEU A 212 12.02 -5.72 -17.07
C LEU A 212 12.96 -5.12 -16.04
N CYS A 213 12.55 -3.99 -15.44
CA CYS A 213 13.22 -3.42 -14.28
C CYS A 213 12.46 -3.78 -12.99
N LEU A 214 13.16 -4.40 -12.02
CA LEU A 214 12.59 -4.72 -10.71
C LEU A 214 13.15 -3.75 -9.66
N ILE A 215 12.30 -2.84 -9.18
CA ILE A 215 12.62 -1.98 -8.03
C ILE A 215 12.36 -2.75 -6.74
N ARG A 216 13.40 -2.91 -5.91
CA ARG A 216 13.29 -3.70 -4.67
C ARG A 216 12.37 -3.03 -3.64
N PRO A 217 11.67 -3.82 -2.78
CA PRO A 217 10.82 -3.28 -1.72
C PRO A 217 11.55 -2.33 -0.76
N ARG A 218 12.87 -2.49 -0.60
CA ARG A 218 13.69 -1.60 0.23
C ARG A 218 13.74 -0.16 -0.33
N ILE A 219 13.83 0.00 -1.64
CA ILE A 219 13.87 1.33 -2.28
C ILE A 219 12.56 2.08 -2.05
N LEU A 220 11.43 1.36 -2.14
CA LEU A 220 10.12 1.92 -1.86
C LEU A 220 10.00 2.35 -0.38
N ARG A 221 10.56 1.56 0.55
CA ARG A 221 10.61 1.91 1.98
C ARG A 221 11.51 3.11 2.27
N GLU A 222 12.58 3.28 1.51
CA GLU A 222 13.50 4.42 1.60
C GLU A 222 12.97 5.67 0.87
N ALA A 223 11.80 5.59 0.23
CA ALA A 223 11.15 6.69 -0.49
C ALA A 223 12.03 7.24 -1.63
N ARG A 224 12.65 6.33 -2.39
CA ARG A 224 13.56 6.63 -3.51
C ARG A 224 13.07 6.04 -4.84
N ALA A 225 11.80 5.64 -4.93
CA ALA A 225 11.28 5.06 -6.16
C ALA A 225 11.19 6.11 -7.27
N GLY A 226 10.81 7.35 -6.92
CA GLY A 226 10.73 8.46 -7.88
C GLY A 226 12.07 8.77 -8.54
N GLU A 227 13.16 8.80 -7.77
CA GLU A 227 14.53 9.02 -8.26
C GLU A 227 14.92 7.98 -9.33
N ILE A 228 14.60 6.71 -9.11
CA ILE A 228 14.94 5.64 -10.06
C ILE A 228 14.13 5.78 -11.34
N VAL A 229 12.83 6.04 -11.23
CA VAL A 229 11.96 6.20 -12.42
C VAL A 229 12.39 7.42 -13.22
N ASP A 230 12.73 8.53 -12.55
CA ASP A 230 13.24 9.74 -13.19
C ASP A 230 14.57 9.50 -13.92
N ALA A 231 15.49 8.75 -13.30
CA ALA A 231 16.76 8.38 -13.91
C ALA A 231 16.57 7.47 -15.15
N ILE A 232 15.60 6.56 -15.14
CA ILE A 232 15.26 5.71 -16.29
C ILE A 232 14.77 6.56 -17.47
N LEU A 233 13.82 7.47 -17.21
CA LEU A 233 13.29 8.37 -18.24
C LEU A 233 14.39 9.31 -18.77
N THR A 234 15.22 9.88 -17.88
CA THR A 234 16.33 10.76 -18.25
C THR A 234 17.41 10.05 -19.07
N ALA A 235 17.62 8.76 -18.84
CA ALA A 235 18.53 7.94 -19.64
C ALA A 235 18.01 7.64 -21.06
N GLY A 236 16.79 8.09 -21.40
CA GLY A 236 16.18 7.92 -22.71
C GLY A 236 15.41 6.62 -22.88
N PHE A 237 15.11 5.90 -21.79
CA PHE A 237 14.21 4.74 -21.84
C PHE A 237 12.76 5.18 -21.71
N GLU A 238 11.88 4.46 -22.40
CA GLU A 238 10.44 4.60 -22.26
C GLU A 238 9.89 3.55 -21.29
N VAL A 239 9.07 3.99 -20.36
CA VAL A 239 8.28 3.14 -19.47
C VAL A 239 6.97 2.75 -20.16
N SER A 240 6.88 1.54 -20.70
CA SER A 240 5.66 1.03 -21.35
C SER A 240 4.60 0.54 -20.37
N ALA A 241 5.03 0.07 -19.19
CA ALA A 241 4.15 -0.38 -18.13
C ALA A 241 4.85 -0.25 -16.78
N LEU A 242 4.06 0.07 -15.76
CA LEU A 242 4.53 0.25 -14.40
C LEU A 242 3.49 -0.34 -13.44
N LYS A 243 3.91 -1.21 -12.51
CA LYS A 243 3.01 -1.87 -11.56
C LYS A 243 3.75 -2.18 -10.25
N LEU A 244 3.18 -1.78 -9.13
CA LEU A 244 3.58 -2.25 -7.81
C LEU A 244 2.88 -3.58 -7.55
N VAL A 245 3.68 -4.60 -7.26
CA VAL A 245 3.20 -5.97 -7.01
C VAL A 245 3.73 -6.47 -5.67
N HIS A 246 2.88 -7.22 -4.96
CA HIS A 246 3.27 -8.01 -3.80
C HIS A 246 3.26 -9.47 -4.21
N LEU A 247 4.45 -10.00 -4.49
CA LEU A 247 4.59 -11.39 -4.90
C LEU A 247 4.44 -12.31 -3.69
N GLN A 248 3.64 -13.35 -3.84
CA GLN A 248 3.65 -14.48 -2.92
C GLN A 248 4.94 -15.28 -3.09
N MET A 249 5.28 -16.11 -2.10
CA MET A 249 6.53 -16.88 -2.10
C MET A 249 6.67 -17.80 -3.32
N ASN A 250 5.58 -18.41 -3.76
CA ASN A 250 5.53 -19.26 -4.95
C ASN A 250 5.76 -18.46 -6.25
N GLU A 251 5.11 -17.30 -6.39
CA GLU A 251 5.27 -16.42 -7.56
C GLU A 251 6.70 -15.87 -7.66
N ALA A 252 7.28 -15.50 -6.51
CA ALA A 252 8.67 -15.05 -6.45
C ALA A 252 9.66 -16.19 -6.76
N ASP A 253 9.42 -17.42 -6.30
CA ASP A 253 10.27 -18.57 -6.65
C ASP A 253 10.24 -18.87 -8.15
N GLU A 254 9.06 -18.81 -8.77
CA GLU A 254 8.91 -18.97 -10.23
C GLU A 254 9.64 -17.88 -11.00
N LEU A 255 9.46 -16.61 -10.63
CA LEU A 255 10.12 -15.47 -11.28
C LEU A 255 11.65 -15.57 -11.23
N PHE A 256 12.20 -16.03 -10.12
CA PHE A 256 13.65 -16.12 -9.95
C PHE A 256 14.24 -17.48 -10.34
N GLN A 257 13.44 -18.50 -10.65
CA GLN A 257 13.88 -19.88 -10.88
C GLN A 257 15.07 -20.00 -11.84
N ILE A 258 15.12 -19.16 -12.87
CA ILE A 258 16.21 -19.10 -13.87
C ILE A 258 17.58 -18.75 -13.27
N TYR A 259 17.63 -18.12 -12.10
CA TYR A 259 18.86 -17.75 -11.39
C TYR A 259 19.33 -18.81 -10.38
N LYS A 260 18.58 -19.91 -10.24
CA LYS A 260 18.91 -21.01 -9.33
C LYS A 260 20.20 -21.69 -9.78
N GLY A 261 21.20 -21.73 -8.90
CA GLY A 261 22.52 -22.31 -9.17
C GLY A 261 23.55 -21.35 -9.78
N VAL A 262 23.13 -20.22 -10.34
CA VAL A 262 24.04 -19.18 -10.87
C VAL A 262 24.37 -18.14 -9.79
N VAL A 263 23.40 -17.80 -8.95
CA VAL A 263 23.55 -16.79 -7.90
C VAL A 263 23.73 -17.46 -6.53
N ARG A 264 24.82 -17.12 -5.84
CA ARG A 264 25.20 -17.71 -4.53
C ARG A 264 24.16 -17.54 -3.41
N GLN A 265 23.21 -16.62 -3.54
CA GLN A 265 22.23 -16.27 -2.50
C GLN A 265 20.78 -16.24 -3.04
N TYR A 266 20.38 -17.32 -3.71
CA TYR A 266 19.04 -17.48 -4.28
C TYR A 266 17.91 -17.27 -3.24
N HIS A 267 17.99 -17.97 -2.10
CA HIS A 267 16.94 -17.90 -1.06
C HIS A 267 16.78 -16.52 -0.44
N VAL A 268 17.88 -15.78 -0.24
CA VAL A 268 17.84 -14.41 0.31
C VAL A 268 17.12 -13.46 -0.65
N ARG A 269 17.24 -13.66 -1.97
CA ARG A 269 16.58 -12.81 -2.97
C ARG A 269 15.07 -12.98 -2.97
N ILE A 270 14.58 -14.22 -2.86
CA ILE A 270 13.14 -14.50 -2.80
C ILE A 270 12.54 -13.83 -1.56
N THR A 271 13.11 -14.08 -0.38
CA THR A 271 12.61 -13.50 0.88
C THR A 271 12.71 -11.98 0.93
N SER A 272 13.62 -11.35 0.17
CA SER A 272 13.74 -9.89 0.11
C SER A 272 12.79 -9.21 -0.87
N THR A 273 12.12 -9.98 -1.73
CA THR A 273 11.23 -9.48 -2.79
C THR A 273 9.75 -9.63 -2.42
N THR A 274 9.42 -10.61 -1.58
CA THR A 274 8.13 -10.76 -0.89
C THR A 274 7.96 -9.70 0.21
#